data_AF-Q63533-F1
#
_entry.id   AF-Q63533-F1
#
_cell.length_a   1.000
_cell.length_b   1.000
_cell.length_c   1.000
_cell.angle_alpha   90.00
_cell.angle_beta   90.00
_cell.angle_gamma   90.00
#
_symmetry.space_group_name_H-M   'P 1'
#
loop_
_entity.id
_entity.type
_entity.pdbx_description
1 polymer ?
#
loop_
_entity_poly.entity_id
_entity_poly.type
_entity_poly.pdbx_seq_one_letter_code
_entity_poly.pdbx_strand_id
1 'polypeptide(L)'
;MLESMNFEEVTGLTGPLMLDTAPNAFDDQYEGCVNKMEEKAPLLLQEDFNMNAKLKVAWEEAKKRWNNIKPSRSYPKGFNDFHGTALVAYTGSIAVDFNRAVREF
;
A
#
# COMPACT_ATOMS: atom_id res chain seq x y z
N MET A 1 -25.65 -13.27 -37.29
CA MET A 1 -24.36 -13.83 -36.82
C MET A 1 -23.30 -12.96 -37.45
N LEU A 2 -22.90 -11.90 -36.75
CA LEU A 2 -21.89 -10.94 -37.22
C LEU A 2 -20.70 -11.06 -36.29
N GLU A 3 -19.54 -11.00 -36.92
CA GLU A 3 -18.26 -11.53 -36.46
C GLU A 3 -17.73 -10.86 -35.19
N SER A 4 -17.11 -11.69 -34.36
CA SER A 4 -16.33 -11.34 -33.19
C SER A 4 -15.13 -10.47 -33.56
N MET A 5 -15.11 -9.22 -33.08
CA MET A 5 -13.92 -8.38 -33.12
C MET A 5 -12.91 -8.87 -32.08
N ASN A 6 -11.83 -9.50 -32.55
CA ASN A 6 -10.60 -9.69 -31.77
C ASN A 6 -9.96 -8.32 -31.56
N PHE A 7 -9.94 -7.84 -30.32
CA PHE A 7 -9.05 -6.75 -29.94
C PHE A 7 -7.67 -7.34 -29.69
N GLU A 8 -6.76 -7.11 -30.62
CA GLU A 8 -5.34 -7.32 -30.40
C GLU A 8 -4.85 -6.34 -29.31
N GLU A 9 -4.25 -6.92 -28.27
CA GLU A 9 -3.63 -6.24 -27.15
C GLU A 9 -2.25 -5.70 -27.58
N VAL A 10 -2.15 -4.42 -27.94
CA VAL A 10 -0.85 -3.74 -28.10
C VAL A 10 -0.87 -2.32 -27.52
N THR A 11 -0.39 -2.25 -26.28
CA THR A 11 0.47 -1.24 -25.63
C THR A 11 0.62 0.16 -26.27
N GLY A 12 0.15 1.18 -25.55
CA GLY A 12 0.53 2.58 -25.75
C GLY A 12 -0.43 3.57 -25.07
N LEU A 13 -0.26 3.80 -23.76
CA LEU A 13 -1.09 4.73 -22.98
C LEU A 13 -0.92 6.19 -23.44
N THR A 14 -1.76 6.65 -24.37
CA THR A 14 -1.91 8.07 -24.75
C THR A 14 -3.38 8.51 -24.92
N GLY A 15 -4.32 7.79 -24.31
CA GLY A 15 -5.74 8.16 -24.21
C GLY A 15 -6.14 8.59 -22.79
N PRO A 16 -7.33 9.20 -22.59
CA PRO A 16 -7.86 9.48 -21.26
C PRO A 16 -7.99 8.17 -20.45
N LEU A 17 -7.61 8.23 -19.17
CA LEU A 17 -7.74 7.09 -18.25
C LEU A 17 -9.23 6.79 -18.02
N MET A 18 -9.62 5.54 -18.22
CA MET A 18 -10.98 5.07 -17.97
C MET A 18 -11.08 4.43 -16.60
N LEU A 19 -12.22 4.59 -15.93
CA LEU A 19 -12.51 3.82 -14.74
C LEU A 19 -12.78 2.36 -15.12
N ASP A 20 -12.26 1.44 -14.32
CA ASP A 20 -12.45 0.00 -14.44
C ASP A 20 -12.51 -0.65 -13.04
N THR A 21 -12.42 -1.97 -12.98
CA THR A 21 -12.40 -2.74 -11.71
C THR A 21 -11.01 -2.83 -11.09
N ALA A 22 -10.03 -2.09 -11.60
CA ALA A 22 -8.62 -2.12 -11.21
C ALA A 22 -8.01 -3.55 -11.20
N PRO A 23 -8.11 -4.33 -12.29
CA PRO A 23 -7.73 -5.75 -12.29
C PRO A 23 -6.23 -6.02 -12.05
N ASN A 24 -5.39 -4.99 -12.23
CA ASN A 24 -3.93 -5.07 -12.02
C ASN A 24 -3.50 -4.50 -10.65
N ALA A 25 -4.46 -4.12 -9.79
CA ALA A 25 -4.12 -3.58 -8.49
C ALA A 25 -3.88 -4.70 -7.47
N PHE A 26 -2.91 -4.51 -6.58
CA PHE A 26 -2.77 -5.35 -5.38
C PHE A 26 -3.85 -5.00 -4.36
N ASP A 27 -4.83 -5.87 -4.17
CA ASP A 27 -6.07 -5.61 -3.42
C ASP A 27 -6.28 -6.54 -2.21
N ASP A 28 -5.20 -7.11 -1.67
CA ASP A 28 -5.25 -8.08 -0.57
C ASP A 28 -5.99 -7.52 0.67
N GLN A 29 -7.02 -8.25 1.10
CA GLN A 29 -7.82 -7.96 2.30
C GLN A 29 -7.33 -8.73 3.54
N TYR A 30 -6.37 -9.63 3.36
CA TYR A 30 -5.78 -10.47 4.41
C TYR A 30 -6.80 -11.36 5.15
N GLU A 31 -7.85 -11.81 4.44
CA GLU A 31 -8.87 -12.69 5.00
C GLU A 31 -8.28 -14.05 5.42
N GLY A 32 -8.54 -14.46 6.66
CA GLY A 32 -8.07 -15.74 7.20
C GLY A 32 -6.57 -15.80 7.55
N CYS A 33 -5.80 -14.73 7.35
CA CYS A 33 -4.35 -14.73 7.59
C CYS A 33 -3.82 -13.62 8.52
N VAL A 34 -4.69 -12.80 9.12
CA VAL A 34 -4.32 -11.67 10.01
C VAL A 34 -3.24 -12.04 11.02
N ASN A 35 -3.44 -13.08 11.84
CA ASN A 35 -2.46 -13.48 12.87
C ASN A 35 -1.10 -13.86 12.27
N LYS A 36 -1.09 -14.50 11.09
CA LYS A 36 0.13 -14.91 10.39
C LYS A 36 0.84 -13.70 9.80
N MET A 37 0.10 -12.70 9.32
CA MET A 37 0.67 -11.45 8.82
C MET A 37 1.23 -10.59 9.95
N GLU A 38 0.58 -10.51 11.10
CA GLU A 38 1.13 -9.81 12.28
C GLU A 38 2.49 -10.37 12.71
N GLU A 39 2.67 -11.69 12.64
CA GLU A 39 3.95 -12.33 12.95
C GLU A 39 5.03 -12.03 11.90
N LYS A 40 4.68 -12.05 10.62
CA LYS A 40 5.63 -11.96 9.49
C LYS A 40 5.93 -10.54 9.02
N ALA A 41 4.98 -9.62 9.17
CA ALA A 41 5.07 -8.25 8.66
C ALA A 41 6.32 -7.48 9.16
N PRO A 42 6.81 -7.65 10.40
CA PRO A 42 8.04 -6.98 10.83
C PRO A 42 9.27 -7.35 10.00
N LEU A 43 9.39 -8.63 9.58
CA LEU A 43 10.48 -9.09 8.73
C LEU A 43 10.33 -8.56 7.30
N LEU A 44 9.11 -8.65 6.74
CA LEU A 44 8.81 -8.13 5.40
C LEU A 44 9.08 -6.62 5.31
N LEU A 45 8.70 -5.86 6.34
CA LEU A 45 8.98 -4.42 6.39
C LEU A 45 10.48 -4.11 6.36
N GLN A 46 11.30 -4.95 7.01
CA GLN A 46 12.76 -4.81 6.95
C GLN A 46 13.30 -5.10 5.55
N GLU A 47 12.76 -6.10 4.86
CA GLU A 47 13.08 -6.41 3.46
C GLU A 47 12.68 -5.24 2.54
N ASP A 48 11.48 -4.70 2.72
CA ASP A 48 11.00 -3.53 1.99
C ASP A 48 11.90 -2.30 2.21
N PHE A 49 12.40 -2.07 3.42
CA PHE A 49 13.36 -1.00 3.68
C PHE A 49 14.69 -1.18 2.97
N ASN A 50 15.15 -2.43 2.79
CA ASN A 50 16.38 -2.72 2.06
C ASN A 50 16.20 -2.47 0.55
N MET A 51 15.00 -2.71 0.03
CA MET A 51 14.68 -2.51 -1.39
C MET A 51 14.21 -1.08 -1.69
N ASN A 52 13.73 -0.35 -0.68
CA ASN A 52 13.14 0.98 -0.84
C ASN A 52 13.60 1.95 0.26
N ALA A 53 14.71 2.64 0.00
CA ALA A 53 15.26 3.65 0.91
C ALA A 53 14.29 4.82 1.17
N LYS A 54 13.43 5.18 0.20
CA LYS A 54 12.43 6.25 0.39
C LYS A 54 11.38 5.85 1.43
N LEU A 55 10.90 4.61 1.35
CA LEU A 55 9.96 4.06 2.33
C LEU A 55 10.57 4.06 3.73
N LYS A 56 11.84 3.65 3.86
CA LYS A 56 12.53 3.66 5.15
C LYS A 56 12.55 5.05 5.79
N VAL A 57 12.95 6.08 5.04
CA VAL A 57 12.97 7.47 5.53
C VAL A 57 11.56 7.94 5.91
N ALA A 58 10.58 7.73 5.02
CA ALA A 58 9.19 8.11 5.28
C ALA A 58 8.62 7.42 6.53
N TRP A 59 8.97 6.15 6.76
CA TRP A 59 8.56 5.40 7.93
C TRP A 59 9.17 5.96 9.22
N GLU A 60 10.46 6.30 9.23
CA GLU A 60 11.14 6.90 10.38
C GLU A 60 10.53 8.26 10.76
N GLU A 61 10.19 9.09 9.77
CA GLU A 61 9.50 10.37 9.97
C GLU A 61 8.08 10.15 10.53
N ALA A 62 7.32 9.23 9.93
CA ALA A 62 5.98 8.88 10.36
C ALA A 62 5.97 8.34 11.80
N LYS A 63 6.96 7.53 12.17
CA LYS A 63 7.10 6.97 13.52
C LYS A 63 7.30 8.09 14.56
N LYS A 64 8.11 9.10 14.26
CA LYS A 64 8.26 10.28 15.14
C LYS A 64 6.93 11.00 15.32
N ARG A 65 6.20 11.23 14.24
CA ARG A 65 4.89 11.90 14.29
C ARG A 65 3.83 11.06 15.02
N TRP A 66 3.79 9.75 14.79
CA TRP A 66 2.91 8.82 15.48
C TRP A 66 3.13 8.84 17.00
N ASN A 67 4.39 8.78 17.44
CA ASN A 67 4.74 8.85 18.86
C ASN A 67 4.28 10.15 19.54
N ASN A 68 4.18 11.25 18.79
CA ASN A 68 3.66 12.52 19.31
C ASN A 68 2.12 12.55 19.43
N ILE A 69 1.39 11.84 18.55
CA ILE A 69 -0.09 11.86 18.56
C ILE A 69 -0.72 10.72 19.33
N LYS A 70 -0.06 9.57 19.41
CA LYS A 70 -0.61 8.38 20.08
C LYS A 70 -1.02 8.58 21.54
N PRO A 71 -0.36 9.41 22.36
CA PRO A 71 -0.78 9.58 23.76
C PRO A 71 -2.11 10.33 23.89
N SER A 72 -2.53 11.05 22.85
CA SER A 72 -3.70 11.94 22.91
C SER A 72 -5.05 11.21 22.77
N ARG A 73 -5.06 9.92 22.42
CA ARG A 73 -6.28 9.15 22.13
C ARG A 73 -6.13 7.68 22.52
N SER A 74 -7.27 7.01 22.70
CA SER A 74 -7.36 5.55 22.75
C SER A 74 -7.60 4.97 21.36
N TYR A 75 -7.07 3.78 21.09
CA TYR A 75 -7.21 3.08 19.81
C TYR A 75 -7.90 1.72 20.02
N PRO A 76 -8.48 1.13 18.96
CA PRO A 76 -9.11 -0.19 19.04
C PRO A 76 -8.18 -1.27 19.60
N LYS A 77 -8.76 -2.31 20.20
CA LYS A 77 -7.99 -3.47 20.67
C LYS A 77 -7.25 -4.13 19.50
N GLY A 78 -5.96 -4.40 19.68
CA GLY A 78 -5.09 -4.97 18.64
C GLY A 78 -4.39 -3.91 17.76
N PHE A 79 -4.81 -2.65 17.82
CA PHE A 79 -4.12 -1.57 17.13
C PHE A 79 -2.75 -1.30 17.78
N ASN A 80 -1.69 -1.37 16.99
CA ASN A 80 -0.30 -1.24 17.46
C ASN A 80 0.46 -0.13 16.73
N ASP A 81 1.74 0.07 17.10
CA ASP A 81 2.56 1.15 16.54
C ASP A 81 2.83 1.01 15.02
N PHE A 82 2.80 -0.21 14.44
CA PHE A 82 2.93 -0.40 13.00
C PHE A 82 1.74 0.18 12.26
N HIS A 83 0.52 -0.11 12.73
CA HIS A 83 -0.72 0.43 12.16
C HIS A 83 -0.73 1.97 12.19
N GLY A 84 -0.41 2.56 13.34
CA GLY A 84 -0.40 4.00 13.50
C GLY A 84 0.68 4.68 12.66
N THR A 85 1.86 4.08 12.57
CA THR A 85 2.96 4.60 11.75
C THR A 85 2.62 4.52 10.26
N ALA A 86 2.05 3.40 9.79
CA ALA A 86 1.65 3.23 8.39
C ALA A 86 0.60 4.26 7.96
N LEU A 87 -0.42 4.51 8.80
CA LEU A 87 -1.44 5.53 8.52
C LEU A 87 -0.83 6.94 8.42
N VAL A 88 0.09 7.29 9.32
CA VAL A 88 0.78 8.58 9.26
C VAL A 88 1.66 8.66 8.00
N ALA A 89 2.38 7.59 7.67
CA ALA A 89 3.24 7.55 6.48
C ALA A 89 2.44 7.77 5.19
N TYR A 90 1.25 7.17 5.08
CA TYR A 90 0.36 7.34 3.92
C TYR A 90 -0.09 8.80 3.71
N THR A 91 -0.12 9.62 4.75
CA THR A 91 -0.42 11.06 4.61
C THR A 91 0.77 11.90 4.12
N GLY A 92 1.94 11.27 3.95
CA GLY A 92 3.19 11.89 3.54
C GLY A 92 3.52 11.68 2.06
N SER A 93 4.79 11.90 1.73
CA SER A 93 5.30 11.86 0.35
C SER A 93 5.30 10.46 -0.27
N ILE A 94 5.36 9.41 0.53
CA ILE A 94 5.44 8.02 0.05
C ILE A 94 4.16 7.56 -0.66
N ALA A 95 3.03 8.23 -0.42
CA ALA A 95 1.73 7.88 -1.00
C ALA A 95 1.73 7.85 -2.53
N VAL A 96 2.48 8.74 -3.19
CA VAL A 96 2.53 8.80 -4.65
C VAL A 96 3.20 7.55 -5.24
N ASP A 97 4.35 7.15 -4.69
CA ASP A 97 5.09 5.98 -5.14
C ASP A 97 4.37 4.68 -4.72
N PHE A 98 3.79 4.65 -3.51
CA PHE A 98 2.98 3.51 -3.02
C PHE A 98 1.73 3.30 -3.89
N ASN A 99 0.93 4.34 -4.13
CA ASN A 99 -0.29 4.25 -4.95
C ASN A 99 0.01 3.93 -6.44
N ARG A 100 1.24 4.15 -6.90
CA ARG A 100 1.68 3.70 -8.23
C ARG A 100 2.01 2.21 -8.20
N ALA A 101 2.85 1.78 -7.26
CA ALA A 101 3.22 0.37 -7.11
C ALA A 101 2.02 -0.55 -6.88
N VAL A 102 1.04 -0.13 -6.06
CA VAL A 102 -0.19 -0.89 -5.83
C VAL A 102 -1.04 -1.00 -7.09
N ARG A 103 -1.08 0.05 -7.93
CA ARG A 103 -1.91 0.08 -9.15
C ARG A 103 -1.35 -0.76 -10.30
N GLU A 104 -0.04 -0.95 -10.30
CA GLU A 104 0.75 -1.56 -11.38
C GLU A 104 1.43 -2.86 -10.90
N PHE A 105 0.78 -3.61 -10.00
CA PHE A 105 1.32 -4.80 -9.36
C PHE A 105 1.27 -6.03 -10.29
#